data_AF-A0AAU2QBC5-F1
#
_entry.id   AF-A0AAU2QBC5-F1
#
_cell.length_a   1.000
_cell.length_b   1.000
_cell.length_c   1.000
_cell.angle_alpha   90.00
_cell.angle_beta   90.00
_cell.angle_gamma   90.00
#
_symmetry.space_group_name_H-M   'P 1'
#
loop_
_entity.id
_entity.type
_entity.pdbx_description
1 polymer ?
#
loop_
_entity_poly.entity_id
_entity_poly.type
_entity_poly.pdbx_seq_one_letter_code
_entity_poly.pdbx_strand_id
1 'polypeptide(L)'
;MFRFLPVLPAALALTGALAAPAAAAAADPRPITSPYVQAAADVSAAGALKRAKNIDWVRHVNTGRYCVNVSEEVNLAFSVVHVELPNSNRRSFSTDPNSTCGPDSVTVFTYDLNGNYVDNPFTVTVF
;
A
#
# COMPACT_ATOMS: atom_id res chain seq x y z
N MET A 1 -58.42 -40.94 31.70
CA MET A 1 -58.44 -40.24 33.01
C MET A 1 -57.11 -40.58 33.67
N PHE A 2 -56.11 -39.73 33.92
CA PHE A 2 -55.94 -38.31 34.31
C PHE A 2 -54.78 -37.73 33.45
N ARG A 3 -54.74 -36.53 32.83
CA ARG A 3 -54.92 -35.09 33.18
C ARG A 3 -53.77 -34.42 34.00
N PHE A 4 -52.96 -33.65 33.25
CA PHE A 4 -52.33 -32.32 33.49
C PHE A 4 -50.82 -32.14 33.82
N LEU A 5 -50.16 -31.48 32.83
CA LEU A 5 -49.00 -30.55 32.70
C LEU A 5 -48.60 -29.67 33.93
N PRO A 6 -47.47 -28.88 33.96
CA PRO A 6 -46.69 -28.23 32.86
C PRO A 6 -45.12 -28.23 33.06
N VAL A 7 -44.24 -27.75 32.16
CA VAL A 7 -43.74 -26.35 32.02
C VAL A 7 -42.70 -26.28 30.85
N LEU A 8 -42.80 -25.23 30.03
CA LEU A 8 -41.94 -24.78 28.89
C LEU A 8 -40.54 -24.28 29.36
N PRO A 9 -39.47 -24.11 28.52
CA PRO A 9 -39.50 -23.29 27.30
C PRO A 9 -38.54 -23.59 26.12
N ALA A 10 -38.89 -22.92 25.01
CA ALA A 10 -38.16 -22.50 23.81
C ALA A 10 -36.64 -22.78 23.67
N ALA A 11 -36.26 -23.39 22.55
CA ALA A 11 -34.91 -23.31 22.00
C ALA A 11 -34.90 -22.35 20.80
N LEU A 12 -34.16 -21.25 20.96
CA LEU A 12 -33.90 -20.22 19.95
C LEU A 12 -33.05 -20.73 18.77
N ALA A 13 -33.27 -20.06 17.65
CA ALA A 13 -32.65 -20.22 16.34
C ALA A 13 -31.13 -20.04 16.31
N LEU A 14 -30.49 -20.65 15.30
CA LEU A 14 -29.26 -20.13 14.69
C LEU A 14 -29.34 -20.30 13.16
N THR A 15 -29.91 -19.32 12.48
CA THR A 15 -29.69 -19.11 11.04
C THR A 15 -28.28 -18.56 10.86
N GLY A 16 -27.34 -19.43 10.49
CA GLY A 16 -25.97 -19.03 10.15
C GLY A 16 -25.96 -18.20 8.87
N ALA A 17 -25.90 -16.88 9.02
CA ALA A 17 -25.54 -16.00 7.91
C ALA A 17 -24.03 -16.13 7.67
N LEU A 18 -23.66 -16.74 6.55
CA LEU A 18 -22.31 -16.72 6.01
C LEU A 18 -21.92 -15.26 5.73
N ALA A 19 -21.16 -14.66 6.64
CA ALA A 19 -20.51 -13.38 6.41
C ALA A 19 -19.43 -13.59 5.34
N ALA A 20 -19.74 -13.25 4.10
CA ALA A 20 -18.72 -13.05 3.07
C ALA A 20 -17.82 -11.90 3.50
N PRO A 21 -16.47 -12.02 3.42
CA PRO A 21 -15.60 -10.91 3.72
C PRO A 21 -15.83 -9.85 2.64
N ALA A 22 -16.36 -8.70 3.04
CA ALA A 22 -16.36 -7.51 2.20
C ALA A 22 -14.89 -7.15 1.94
N ALA A 23 -14.42 -7.36 0.71
CA ALA A 23 -13.18 -6.75 0.25
C ALA A 23 -13.38 -5.23 0.38
N ALA A 24 -12.76 -4.62 1.38
CA ALA A 24 -12.76 -3.17 1.53
C ALA A 24 -12.13 -2.61 0.24
N ALA A 25 -12.94 -1.94 -0.57
CA ALA A 25 -12.44 -1.22 -1.73
C ALA A 25 -11.40 -0.20 -1.24
N ALA A 26 -10.15 -0.36 -1.67
CA ALA A 26 -9.12 0.63 -1.42
C ALA A 26 -9.59 1.94 -2.06
N ALA A 27 -9.64 3.02 -1.26
CA ALA A 27 -9.99 4.33 -1.79
C ALA A 27 -8.95 4.75 -2.83
N ASP A 28 -9.40 5.35 -3.93
CA ASP A 28 -8.49 5.84 -4.97
C ASP A 28 -7.50 6.86 -4.38
N PRO A 29 -6.22 6.81 -4.78
CA PRO A 29 -5.22 7.76 -4.33
C PRO A 29 -5.63 9.20 -4.67
N ARG A 30 -5.43 10.14 -3.73
CA ARG A 30 -5.72 11.55 -4.01
C ARG A 30 -4.70 12.12 -5.03
N PRO A 31 -5.09 13.04 -5.91
CA PRO A 31 -4.17 13.59 -6.90
C PRO A 31 -3.08 14.45 -6.25
N ILE A 32 -1.86 14.41 -6.81
CA ILE A 32 -0.77 15.35 -6.51
C ILE A 32 -0.71 16.41 -7.62
N THR A 33 -0.86 17.68 -7.25
CA THR A 33 -0.73 18.82 -8.19
C THR A 33 0.66 19.45 -8.03
N SER A 34 1.58 19.12 -8.93
CA SER A 34 2.89 19.76 -9.04
C SER A 34 3.29 19.89 -10.51
N PRO A 35 3.57 21.10 -11.03
CA PRO A 35 3.89 21.30 -12.45
C PRO A 35 5.28 20.80 -12.84
N TYR A 36 6.23 20.78 -11.90
CA TYR A 36 7.64 20.46 -12.17
C TYR A 36 8.03 19.02 -11.86
N VAL A 37 7.09 18.22 -11.34
CA VAL A 37 7.33 16.81 -11.00
C VAL A 37 6.59 15.94 -12.01
N GLN A 38 7.31 15.06 -12.70
CA GLN A 38 6.74 14.18 -13.73
C GLN A 38 5.87 13.10 -13.10
N ALA A 39 6.35 12.43 -12.05
CA ALA A 39 5.57 11.49 -11.27
C ALA A 39 5.85 11.63 -9.77
N ALA A 40 4.84 11.40 -8.93
CA ALA A 40 4.99 11.43 -7.49
C ALA A 40 4.00 10.49 -6.81
N ALA A 41 4.40 9.94 -5.66
CA ALA A 41 3.47 9.24 -4.78
C ALA A 41 3.84 9.41 -3.31
N ASP A 42 2.81 9.46 -2.48
CA ASP A 42 2.92 9.24 -1.05
C ASP A 42 2.46 7.85 -0.70
N VAL A 43 3.37 7.06 -0.17
CA VAL A 43 3.18 5.65 0.11
C VAL A 43 3.12 5.45 1.62
N SER A 44 2.16 4.66 2.08
CA SER A 44 2.09 4.21 3.47
C SER A 44 3.13 3.13 3.77
N ALA A 45 3.38 2.84 5.06
CA ALA A 45 4.25 1.71 5.45
C ALA A 45 3.78 0.36 4.88
N ALA A 46 2.48 0.17 4.66
CA ALA A 46 1.91 -1.04 4.09
C ALA A 46 2.00 -1.10 2.55
N GLY A 47 2.61 -0.10 1.90
CA GLY A 47 2.67 -0.01 0.44
C GLY A 47 1.41 0.55 -0.22
N ALA A 48 0.42 1.01 0.55
CA ALA A 48 -0.78 1.65 -0.02
C ALA A 48 -0.49 3.08 -0.48
N LEU A 49 -0.96 3.43 -1.69
CA LEU A 49 -0.92 4.78 -2.24
C LEU A 49 -1.93 5.69 -1.54
N LYS A 50 -1.44 6.80 -0.96
CA LYS A 50 -2.29 7.83 -0.33
C LYS A 50 -2.56 8.99 -1.28
N ARG A 51 -1.51 9.40 -1.99
CA ARG A 51 -1.56 10.43 -3.04
C ARG A 51 -0.70 9.97 -4.20
N ALA A 52 -1.09 10.28 -5.43
CA ALA A 52 -0.35 9.89 -6.63
C ALA A 52 -0.49 10.92 -7.76
N LYS A 53 0.52 10.96 -8.62
CA LYS A 53 0.52 11.56 -9.95
C LYS A 53 1.38 10.69 -10.85
N ASN A 54 0.81 10.15 -11.93
CA ASN A 54 1.51 9.30 -12.90
C ASN A 54 2.23 8.10 -12.24
N ILE A 55 1.62 7.53 -11.20
CA ILE A 55 2.03 6.30 -10.52
C ILE A 55 0.83 5.37 -10.53
N ASP A 56 0.95 4.22 -11.17
CA ASP A 56 -0.18 3.31 -11.38
C ASP A 56 -0.43 2.44 -10.15
N TRP A 57 0.64 1.89 -9.57
CA TRP A 57 0.53 1.03 -8.40
C TRP A 57 1.82 1.00 -7.59
N VAL A 58 1.66 0.58 -6.33
CA VAL A 58 2.77 0.25 -5.44
C VAL A 58 2.55 -1.14 -4.89
N ARG A 59 3.61 -1.95 -4.92
CA ARG A 59 3.62 -3.30 -4.38
C ARG A 59 4.65 -3.38 -3.26
N HIS A 60 4.17 -3.68 -2.06
CA HIS A 60 5.04 -4.10 -0.95
C HIS A 60 5.49 -5.52 -1.20
N VAL A 61 6.79 -5.72 -1.42
CA VAL A 61 7.35 -7.03 -1.79
C VAL A 61 7.82 -7.79 -0.56
N ASN A 62 8.48 -7.08 0.34
CA ASN A 62 8.98 -7.61 1.60
C ASN A 62 9.20 -6.44 2.57
N THR A 63 9.50 -6.74 3.83
CA THR A 63 9.84 -5.73 4.83
C THR A 63 10.90 -4.76 4.29
N GLY A 64 10.57 -3.47 4.30
CA GLY A 64 11.40 -2.38 3.81
C GLY A 64 11.68 -2.38 2.31
N ARG A 65 10.89 -3.08 1.49
CA ARG A 65 11.09 -3.19 0.02
C ARG A 65 9.78 -2.99 -0.73
N TYR A 66 9.78 -2.00 -1.61
CA TYR A 66 8.60 -1.61 -2.38
C TYR A 66 8.95 -1.47 -3.87
N CYS A 67 8.03 -1.91 -4.73
CA CYS A 67 8.05 -1.60 -6.15
C CYS A 67 7.04 -0.48 -6.41
N VAL A 68 7.47 0.62 -7.00
CA VAL A 68 6.61 1.73 -7.40
C VAL A 68 6.61 1.77 -8.91
N ASN A 69 5.46 1.48 -9.53
CA ASN A 69 5.32 1.53 -10.97
C ASN A 69 4.93 2.93 -11.41
N VAL A 70 5.73 3.48 -12.30
CA VAL A 70 5.52 4.79 -12.89
C VAL A 70 4.75 4.60 -14.19
N SER A 71 3.80 5.48 -14.46
CA SER A 71 3.00 5.41 -15.67
C SER A 71 3.85 5.64 -16.91
N GLU A 72 3.44 5.04 -18.03
CA GLU A 72 4.13 5.06 -19.31
C GLU A 72 4.31 6.48 -19.89
N GLU A 73 3.56 7.48 -19.40
CA GLU A 73 3.77 8.88 -19.81
C GLU A 73 5.08 9.49 -19.29
N VAL A 74 5.76 8.83 -18.35
CA VAL A 74 7.00 9.32 -17.73
C VAL A 74 8.14 8.38 -18.06
N ASN A 75 9.19 8.93 -18.69
CA ASN A 75 10.35 8.15 -19.08
C ASN A 75 11.36 8.03 -17.94
N LEU A 76 11.21 6.98 -17.13
CA LEU A 76 12.08 6.66 -16.00
C LEU A 76 13.58 6.60 -16.35
N ALA A 77 13.95 6.22 -17.58
CA ALA A 77 15.35 6.06 -17.97
C ALA A 77 16.14 7.38 -18.01
N PHE A 78 15.46 8.51 -18.12
CA PHE A 78 16.07 9.85 -18.14
C PHE A 78 15.66 10.72 -16.95
N SER A 79 14.93 10.14 -15.99
CA SER A 79 14.41 10.88 -14.85
C SER A 79 15.29 10.77 -13.62
N VAL A 80 15.24 11.79 -12.78
CA VAL A 80 15.87 11.76 -11.45
C VAL A 80 14.84 11.27 -10.45
N VAL A 81 15.14 10.15 -9.79
CA VAL A 81 14.32 9.60 -8.72
C VAL A 81 14.81 10.12 -7.37
N HIS A 82 13.91 10.69 -6.59
CA HIS A 82 14.15 11.10 -5.22
C HIS A 82 13.15 10.41 -4.29
N VAL A 83 13.64 9.89 -3.17
CA VAL A 83 12.81 9.25 -2.14
C VAL A 83 13.10 9.89 -0.80
N GLU A 84 12.06 10.46 -0.20
CA GLU A 84 12.12 11.09 1.12
C GLU A 84 11.28 10.29 2.11
N LEU A 85 11.79 10.16 3.35
CA LEU A 85 11.01 9.64 4.45
C LEU A 85 10.51 10.82 5.30
N PRO A 86 9.24 10.81 5.76
CA PRO A 86 8.69 11.88 6.58
C PRO A 86 9.34 12.00 7.97
N ASN A 87 10.22 11.07 8.34
CA ASN A 87 10.97 11.11 9.60
C ASN A 87 12.48 11.04 9.31
N SER A 88 13.20 12.10 9.71
CA SER A 88 14.63 12.31 9.48
C SER A 88 15.55 11.22 10.05
N ASN A 89 15.07 10.43 11.01
CA ASN A 89 15.85 9.37 11.64
C ASN A 89 15.88 8.06 10.84
N ARG A 90 15.67 8.08 9.53
CA ARG A 90 15.53 6.86 8.72
C ARG A 90 16.15 7.06 7.34
N ARG A 91 16.46 5.96 6.66
CA ARG A 91 17.17 6.00 5.37
C ARG A 91 16.32 5.38 4.27
N SER A 92 16.21 6.07 3.14
CA SER A 92 15.73 5.54 1.87
C SER A 92 16.90 5.29 0.94
N PHE A 93 16.74 4.31 0.06
CA PHE A 93 17.48 4.23 -1.18
C PHE A 93 16.56 3.74 -2.29
N SER A 94 16.79 4.19 -3.52
CA SER A 94 16.10 3.71 -4.71
C SER A 94 17.08 3.17 -5.72
N THR A 95 16.74 2.07 -6.38
CA THR A 95 17.52 1.55 -7.51
C THR A 95 16.77 1.70 -8.82
N ASP A 96 17.54 1.64 -9.89
CA ASP A 96 17.05 1.42 -11.25
C ASP A 96 16.09 0.21 -11.34
N PRO A 97 15.26 0.17 -12.40
CA PRO A 97 14.41 -0.97 -12.71
C PRO A 97 15.16 -2.29 -12.67
N ASN A 98 14.55 -3.31 -12.07
CA ASN A 98 15.14 -4.63 -11.93
C ASN A 98 14.09 -5.74 -12.15
N SER A 99 14.55 -6.98 -12.25
CA SER A 99 13.69 -8.14 -12.51
C SER A 99 12.60 -8.39 -11.45
N THR A 100 12.72 -7.81 -10.24
CA THR A 100 11.72 -7.95 -9.18
C THR A 100 10.54 -6.99 -9.37
N CYS A 101 10.80 -5.78 -9.83
CA CYS A 101 9.79 -4.73 -9.97
C CYS A 101 9.33 -4.48 -11.41
N GLY A 102 10.08 -4.93 -12.41
CA GLY A 102 9.81 -4.69 -13.82
C GLY A 102 10.51 -3.42 -14.35
N PRO A 103 10.42 -3.18 -15.67
CA PRO A 103 11.15 -2.12 -16.36
C PRO A 103 10.63 -0.71 -16.05
N ASP A 104 9.34 -0.55 -15.77
CA ASP A 104 8.71 0.77 -15.53
C ASP A 104 8.52 1.03 -14.03
N SER A 105 9.43 0.49 -13.20
CA SER A 105 9.29 0.55 -11.76
C SER A 105 10.57 0.97 -11.05
N VAL A 106 10.40 1.86 -10.07
CA VAL A 106 11.43 2.18 -9.08
C VAL A 106 11.35 1.15 -7.96
N THR A 107 12.51 0.60 -7.57
CA THR A 107 12.58 -0.19 -6.33
C THR A 107 13.01 0.71 -5.19
N VAL A 108 12.19 0.80 -4.15
CA VAL A 108 12.45 1.60 -2.95
C VAL A 108 12.79 0.69 -1.78
N PHE A 109 13.87 1.02 -1.09
CA PHE A 109 14.32 0.37 0.12
C PHE A 109 14.25 1.34 1.30
N THR A 110 13.74 0.88 2.43
CA THR A 110 13.64 1.68 3.66
C THR A 110 14.31 0.96 4.83
N TYR A 111 15.09 1.72 5.61
CA TYR A 111 15.89 1.19 6.72
C TYR A 111 15.69 2.00 8.01
N ASP A 112 15.91 1.34 9.15
CA ASP A 112 16.15 2.02 10.42
C ASP A 112 17.58 2.62 10.50
N LEU A 113 17.91 3.27 11.61
CA LEU A 113 19.25 3.84 11.85
C LEU A 113 20.36 2.79 11.97
N ASN A 114 19.99 1.55 12.27
CA ASN A 114 20.92 0.44 12.43
C ASN A 114 21.19 -0.29 11.11
N GLY A 115 20.51 0.10 10.03
CA GLY A 115 20.61 -0.53 8.71
C GLY A 115 19.72 -1.76 8.52
N ASN A 116 18.76 -2.01 9.42
CA ASN A 116 17.78 -3.07 9.24
C ASN A 116 16.66 -2.62 8.32
N TYR A 117 16.18 -3.51 7.45
CA TYR A 117 14.98 -3.26 6.66
C TYR A 117 13.77 -3.09 7.58
N VAL A 118 13.04 -1.99 7.39
CA VAL A 118 11.84 -1.68 8.17
C VAL A 118 10.80 -1.10 7.23
N ASP A 119 9.53 -1.45 7.43
CA ASP A 119 8.43 -0.83 6.70
C ASP A 119 8.20 0.60 7.18
N ASN A 120 8.25 1.55 6.26
CA ASN A 120 7.82 2.89 6.61
C ASN A 120 7.25 3.70 5.46
N PRO A 121 6.43 4.72 5.79
CA PRO A 121 5.94 5.63 4.77
C PRO A 121 7.09 6.37 4.12
N PHE A 122 6.93 6.66 2.84
CA PHE A 122 7.88 7.47 2.07
C PHE A 122 7.12 8.24 0.99
N THR A 123 7.76 9.29 0.51
CA THR A 123 7.36 10.05 -0.66
C THR A 123 8.39 9.79 -1.75
N VAL A 124 7.92 9.44 -2.94
CA VAL A 124 8.76 9.29 -4.13
C VAL A 124 8.41 10.38 -5.11
N THR A 125 9.42 11.01 -5.71
CA THR A 125 9.29 12.01 -6.75
C THR A 125 10.23 11.71 -7.91
N VAL A 126 9.75 11.93 -9.12
CA VAL A 126 10.43 11.67 -10.38
C VAL A 126 10.41 12.96 -11.19
N PHE A 127 11.58 13.47 -11.56
CA PHE A 127 11.77 14.73 -12.28
C PHE A 127 12.16 14.52 -13.73
#